data_AF-A0AAW0J6K7-F1
#
_entry.id   AF-A0AAW0J6K7-F1
#
_cell.length_a   1.000
_cell.length_b   1.000
_cell.length_c   1.000
_cell.angle_alpha   90.00
_cell.angle_beta   90.00
_cell.angle_gamma   90.00
#
_symmetry.space_group_name_H-M   'P 1'
#
loop_
_entity.id
_entity.type
_entity.pdbx_description
1 polymer ?
#
loop_
_entity_poly.entity_id
_entity_poly.type
_entity_poly.pdbx_seq_one_letter_code
_entity_poly.pdbx_strand_id
1 'polypeptide(L)'
;MQRRKGSDKSQNRYPQKSKISPTKHTQSLTSSLFLHHHHPPMAMEATLLSFPSHSLTQTKTKTQTQTHFLSNPPPFLSSKPKRPSKLSIRSAISRNKKEATVETVKTQLDDCQLLAAIKYKGFTVKQFQDLRRSLPETTTLVVAKNTLVYKAIEGTPWEALKPCMTGMNAWLFVHSEEIPAALKPYRDFQKEKKLEENDFSGAVFEGKFYAPGDFKTLENMPTRAEIYAKMLGSIKNPASSLVGTIQAPARELVMVLQAYVKKLEEEGGGGGQ
;
A
#
# COMPACT_ATOMS: atom_id res chain seq x y z
N MET A 1 17.50 47.59 33.72
CA MET A 1 18.83 48.20 33.60
C MET A 1 19.86 47.09 33.82
N GLN A 2 20.58 46.71 32.75
CA GLN A 2 21.88 45.99 32.75
C GLN A 2 21.88 44.54 33.31
N ARG A 3 22.62 43.56 32.77
CA ARG A 3 23.77 43.57 31.85
C ARG A 3 23.97 42.19 31.21
N ARG A 4 24.55 42.23 30.00
CA ARG A 4 24.97 41.15 29.09
C ARG A 4 26.07 40.24 29.66
N LYS A 5 26.08 38.97 29.22
CA LYS A 5 27.22 38.15 28.73
C LYS A 5 26.62 37.00 27.88
N GLY A 6 27.00 36.63 26.65
CA GLY A 6 28.13 36.98 25.78
C GLY A 6 29.06 35.77 25.56
N SER A 7 28.97 35.15 24.37
CA SER A 7 30.00 34.30 23.68
C SER A 7 30.41 32.99 24.39
N ASP A 8 30.88 31.90 23.77
CA ASP A 8 31.52 31.67 22.47
C ASP A 8 31.36 30.18 22.03
N LYS A 9 31.60 29.98 20.73
CA LYS A 9 31.87 28.77 19.93
C LYS A 9 32.16 27.45 20.65
N SER A 10 31.66 26.36 20.04
CA SER A 10 32.49 25.19 19.72
C SER A 10 31.83 24.32 18.66
N GLN A 11 32.33 24.42 17.42
CA GLN A 11 32.13 23.42 16.38
C GLN A 11 32.85 22.14 16.79
N ASN A 12 32.17 20.99 16.80
CA ASN A 12 32.87 19.71 16.78
C ASN A 12 32.74 19.07 15.38
N ARG A 13 33.80 19.30 14.60
CA ARG A 13 34.19 18.58 13.39
C ARG A 13 34.93 17.32 13.80
N TYR A 14 34.60 16.17 13.21
CA TYR A 14 35.49 15.02 13.07
C TYR A 14 35.05 14.17 11.86
N PRO A 15 35.95 13.39 11.21
CA PRO A 15 36.70 13.90 10.08
C PRO A 15 36.49 13.15 8.76
N GLN A 16 36.93 13.83 7.70
CA GLN A 16 37.20 13.32 6.35
C GLN A 16 38.16 12.12 6.35
N LYS A 17 37.83 11.08 5.56
CA LYS A 17 38.84 10.28 4.87
C LYS A 17 38.53 10.27 3.37
N SER A 18 39.59 10.59 2.66
CA SER A 18 39.70 11.05 1.29
C SER A 18 39.99 9.91 0.32
N LYS A 19 39.50 10.11 -0.92
CA LYS A 19 40.15 9.80 -2.20
C LYS A 19 40.51 8.34 -2.46
N ILE A 20 39.95 7.76 -3.53
CA ILE A 20 40.69 7.43 -4.77
C ILE A 20 39.66 7.39 -5.91
N SER A 21 39.83 8.29 -6.88
CA SER A 21 39.48 8.07 -8.28
C SER A 21 40.83 7.96 -9.04
N PRO A 22 40.90 7.24 -10.17
CA PRO A 22 40.73 7.99 -11.41
C PRO A 22 40.12 7.21 -12.60
N THR A 23 39.30 7.95 -13.37
CA THR A 23 39.30 8.08 -14.84
C THR A 23 39.19 6.86 -15.78
N LYS A 24 38.16 6.99 -16.64
CA LYS A 24 38.20 7.09 -18.13
C LYS A 24 37.81 5.87 -19.00
N HIS A 25 36.99 6.25 -19.98
CA HIS A 25 36.74 5.68 -21.32
C HIS A 25 35.83 4.44 -21.42
N THR A 26 34.60 4.58 -21.93
CA THR A 26 34.15 4.71 -23.35
C THR A 26 34.33 3.41 -24.13
N GLN A 27 33.26 3.03 -24.85
CA GLN A 27 33.17 1.99 -25.90
C GLN A 27 33.06 0.56 -25.35
N SER A 28 32.38 -0.41 -25.92
CA SER A 28 31.35 -0.60 -26.96
C SER A 28 31.17 -2.14 -27.02
N LEU A 29 30.16 -2.62 -27.74
CA LEU A 29 30.06 -4.01 -28.27
C LEU A 29 29.60 -5.11 -27.30
N THR A 30 28.29 -5.26 -27.17
CA THR A 30 27.66 -6.60 -27.07
C THR A 30 27.22 -7.01 -28.48
N SER A 31 28.04 -7.83 -29.15
CA SER A 31 27.67 -8.54 -30.38
C SER A 31 27.84 -10.03 -30.14
N SER A 32 26.73 -10.76 -30.08
CA SER A 32 26.67 -12.22 -30.24
C SER A 32 25.21 -12.56 -30.57
N LEU A 33 24.86 -12.61 -31.85
CA LEU A 33 24.92 -13.78 -32.71
C LEU A 33 23.88 -14.85 -32.32
N PHE A 34 22.66 -14.71 -32.83
CA PHE A 34 21.83 -15.88 -33.11
C PHE A 34 20.98 -15.61 -34.36
N LEU A 35 21.39 -16.29 -35.44
CA LEU A 35 20.71 -16.40 -36.72
C LEU A 35 19.80 -17.63 -36.64
N HIS A 36 18.55 -17.55 -37.09
CA HIS A 36 17.95 -18.58 -37.96
C HIS A 36 16.54 -18.16 -38.47
N HIS A 37 16.49 -17.90 -39.78
CA HIS A 37 15.43 -18.14 -40.77
C HIS A 37 13.93 -17.97 -40.40
N HIS A 38 13.24 -17.03 -41.06
CA HIS A 38 12.32 -17.33 -42.19
C HIS A 38 11.75 -16.05 -42.88
N HIS A 39 11.89 -16.02 -44.22
CA HIS A 39 11.23 -15.26 -45.32
C HIS A 39 10.52 -13.86 -45.16
N PRO A 40 10.57 -13.01 -46.22
CA PRO A 40 10.07 -11.62 -46.28
C PRO A 40 8.60 -11.53 -46.77
N PRO A 41 7.92 -10.36 -46.74
CA PRO A 41 7.89 -9.53 -47.96
C PRO A 41 7.62 -7.99 -47.81
N MET A 42 8.08 -7.26 -48.84
CA MET A 42 7.44 -6.13 -49.54
C MET A 42 7.38 -4.72 -48.91
N ALA A 43 7.87 -3.78 -49.72
CA ALA A 43 7.93 -2.35 -49.55
C ALA A 43 6.55 -1.68 -49.45
N MET A 44 6.48 -0.58 -48.69
CA MET A 44 5.40 0.40 -48.77
C MET A 44 5.98 1.81 -48.86
N GLU A 45 5.68 2.46 -49.97
CA GLU A 45 5.95 3.86 -50.26
C GLU A 45 5.00 4.81 -49.50
N ALA A 46 5.52 6.03 -49.30
CA ALA A 46 4.86 7.33 -49.34
C ALA A 46 3.45 7.51 -48.75
N THR A 47 3.31 8.50 -47.86
CA THR A 47 2.63 9.77 -48.17
C THR A 47 2.54 10.63 -46.91
N LEU A 48 3.34 11.70 -46.88
CA LEU A 48 3.16 12.86 -46.00
C LEU A 48 2.24 13.86 -46.69
N LEU A 49 1.14 14.24 -46.04
CA LEU A 49 0.32 15.42 -46.37
C LEU A 49 -0.02 16.08 -45.03
N SER A 50 0.71 17.09 -44.55
CA SER A 50 0.81 18.47 -45.04
C SER A 50 -0.55 19.18 -45.08
N PHE A 51 -0.77 20.01 -44.06
CA PHE A 51 -1.90 20.92 -43.90
C PHE A 51 -1.82 22.10 -44.89
N PRO A 52 -2.92 22.49 -45.56
CA PRO A 52 -3.04 23.79 -46.19
C PRO A 52 -3.90 24.75 -45.34
N SER A 53 -3.25 25.79 -44.85
CA SER A 53 -3.85 27.10 -44.51
C SER A 53 -4.05 27.89 -45.79
N HIS A 54 -5.16 28.62 -45.99
CA HIS A 54 -5.37 29.82 -46.84
C HIS A 54 -6.75 30.42 -46.48
N SER A 55 -6.84 31.61 -45.84
CA SER A 55 -6.82 32.99 -46.35
C SER A 55 -8.21 33.56 -46.68
N LEU A 56 -8.63 34.59 -45.92
CA LEU A 56 -9.79 35.45 -46.15
C LEU A 56 -9.60 36.33 -47.39
N THR A 57 -10.66 36.59 -48.17
CA THR A 57 -10.97 37.90 -48.78
C THR A 57 -12.39 37.94 -49.34
N GLN A 58 -12.96 39.15 -49.33
CA GLN A 58 -14.35 39.51 -49.57
C GLN A 58 -14.64 39.74 -51.06
N THR A 59 -15.89 39.55 -51.49
CA THR A 59 -16.49 40.36 -52.58
C THR A 59 -17.97 40.63 -52.32
N LYS A 60 -18.35 41.90 -52.47
CA LYS A 60 -19.73 42.40 -52.51
C LYS A 60 -20.23 42.36 -53.95
N THR A 61 -21.49 42.01 -54.16
CA THR A 61 -22.29 42.54 -55.28
C THR A 61 -23.75 42.67 -54.85
N LYS A 62 -24.27 43.89 -55.04
CA LYS A 62 -25.62 44.35 -54.71
C LYS A 62 -26.40 44.43 -56.04
N THR A 63 -27.61 43.88 -56.12
CA THR A 63 -28.66 44.40 -57.01
C THR A 63 -30.01 44.03 -56.41
N GLN A 64 -30.76 45.08 -56.03
CA GLN A 64 -32.18 45.04 -55.71
C GLN A 64 -32.99 44.91 -57.01
N THR A 65 -34.14 44.24 -56.98
CA THR A 65 -35.42 44.79 -57.50
C THR A 65 -36.57 44.03 -56.82
N GLN A 66 -37.63 44.79 -56.56
CA GLN A 66 -38.73 44.55 -55.63
C GLN A 66 -39.89 43.72 -56.19
N THR A 67 -40.67 43.17 -55.24
CA THR A 67 -42.15 42.92 -55.23
C THR A 67 -42.71 41.93 -56.26
N HIS A 68 -43.55 40.94 -55.91
CA HIS A 68 -44.90 41.09 -55.38
C HIS A 68 -45.42 39.79 -54.71
N PHE A 69 -46.28 39.95 -53.69
CA PHE A 69 -47.47 39.14 -53.37
C PHE A 69 -47.35 37.60 -53.25
N LEU A 70 -47.43 37.09 -52.02
CA LEU A 70 -48.65 36.46 -51.48
C LEU A 70 -48.32 35.86 -50.10
N SER A 71 -48.91 36.44 -49.06
CA SER A 71 -48.93 35.92 -47.71
C SER A 71 -49.80 34.66 -47.65
N ASN A 72 -49.18 33.48 -47.64
CA ASN A 72 -49.76 32.32 -46.98
C ASN A 72 -48.92 32.03 -45.73
N PRO A 73 -49.49 32.10 -44.51
CA PRO A 73 -48.77 31.61 -43.34
C PRO A 73 -48.52 30.10 -43.52
N PRO A 74 -47.32 29.58 -43.24
CA PRO A 74 -47.11 28.15 -43.26
C PRO A 74 -48.08 27.50 -42.26
N PRO A 75 -48.67 26.33 -42.56
CA PRO A 75 -49.52 25.65 -41.61
C PRO A 75 -48.70 25.46 -40.33
N PHE A 76 -49.23 25.97 -39.22
CA PHE A 76 -48.69 25.73 -37.89
C PHE A 76 -48.59 24.21 -37.74
N LEU A 77 -47.40 23.64 -37.96
CA LEU A 77 -47.14 22.28 -37.57
C LEU A 77 -47.38 22.27 -36.06
N SER A 78 -48.46 21.60 -35.66
CA SER A 78 -48.68 21.15 -34.30
C SER A 78 -47.48 20.26 -33.93
N SER A 79 -46.39 20.90 -33.53
CA SER A 79 -45.25 20.23 -32.94
C SER A 79 -45.74 19.77 -31.57
N LYS A 80 -46.26 18.54 -31.52
CA LYS A 80 -46.55 17.87 -30.26
C LYS A 80 -45.31 18.07 -29.39
N PRO A 81 -45.43 18.61 -28.16
CA PRO A 81 -44.27 18.77 -27.30
C PRO A 81 -43.62 17.38 -27.16
N LYS A 82 -42.34 17.26 -27.53
CA LYS A 82 -41.57 16.04 -27.32
C LYS A 82 -41.68 15.70 -25.84
N ARG A 83 -42.46 14.67 -25.50
CA ARG A 83 -42.55 14.15 -24.13
C ARG A 83 -41.11 13.94 -23.65
N PRO A 84 -40.72 14.48 -22.48
CA PRO A 84 -39.38 14.24 -21.98
C PRO A 84 -39.18 12.72 -21.93
N SER A 85 -38.20 12.23 -22.68
CA SER A 85 -37.90 10.81 -22.71
C SER A 85 -37.59 10.38 -21.28
N LYS A 86 -38.27 9.32 -20.83
CA LYS A 86 -38.05 8.72 -19.51
C LYS A 86 -36.54 8.55 -19.31
N LEU A 87 -35.97 9.23 -18.31
CA LEU A 87 -34.55 9.20 -18.01
C LEU A 87 -34.11 7.74 -17.81
N SER A 88 -33.53 7.14 -18.84
CA SER A 88 -32.98 5.80 -18.78
C SER A 88 -31.55 5.94 -18.26
N ILE A 89 -31.31 5.49 -17.03
CA ILE A 89 -29.98 5.50 -16.41
C ILE A 89 -29.14 4.44 -17.14
N ARG A 90 -28.47 4.84 -18.23
CA ARG A 90 -27.66 3.95 -19.08
C ARG A 90 -26.38 3.44 -18.40
N SER A 91 -25.88 4.15 -17.38
CA SER A 91 -24.59 3.89 -16.72
C SER A 91 -24.69 3.10 -15.41
N ALA A 92 -25.89 2.70 -14.97
CA ALA A 92 -26.04 1.94 -13.74
C ALA A 92 -25.56 0.49 -13.90
N ILE A 93 -24.80 0.00 -12.91
CA ILE A 93 -24.39 -1.41 -12.86
C ILE A 93 -25.64 -2.28 -12.68
N SER A 94 -25.81 -3.24 -13.61
CA SER A 94 -26.93 -4.19 -13.61
C SER A 94 -26.96 -5.03 -12.32
N ARG A 95 -28.13 -5.58 -11.99
CA ARG A 95 -28.29 -6.41 -10.79
C ARG A 95 -27.40 -7.65 -10.83
N ASN A 96 -27.36 -8.33 -11.98
CA ASN A 96 -26.53 -9.52 -12.19
C ASN A 96 -25.03 -9.23 -11.96
N LYS A 97 -24.50 -8.09 -12.46
CA LYS A 97 -23.10 -7.72 -12.22
C LYS A 97 -22.79 -7.41 -10.75
N LYS A 98 -23.76 -6.85 -10.01
CA LYS A 98 -23.62 -6.64 -8.55
C LYS A 98 -23.64 -7.96 -7.79
N GLU A 99 -24.47 -8.91 -8.20
CA GLU A 99 -24.53 -10.26 -7.62
C GLU A 99 -23.20 -10.99 -7.84
N ALA A 100 -22.66 -11.00 -9.07
CA ALA A 100 -21.33 -11.54 -9.36
C ALA A 100 -20.20 -10.86 -8.54
N THR A 101 -20.31 -9.56 -8.29
CA THR A 101 -19.35 -8.84 -7.43
C THR A 101 -19.45 -9.30 -5.98
N VAL A 102 -20.67 -9.52 -5.47
CA VAL A 102 -20.89 -10.03 -4.11
C VAL A 102 -20.34 -11.45 -3.99
N GLU A 103 -20.56 -12.31 -4.98
CA GLU A 103 -19.98 -13.66 -5.03
C GLU A 103 -18.45 -13.64 -5.00
N THR A 104 -17.83 -12.78 -5.82
CA THR A 104 -16.36 -12.62 -5.82
C THR A 104 -15.83 -12.20 -4.45
N VAL A 105 -16.52 -11.25 -3.79
CA VAL A 105 -16.16 -10.81 -2.44
C VAL A 105 -16.36 -11.94 -1.42
N LYS A 106 -17.40 -12.76 -1.55
CA LYS A 106 -17.60 -13.94 -0.68
C LYS A 106 -16.47 -14.94 -0.82
N THR A 107 -16.05 -15.28 -2.03
CA THR A 107 -14.89 -16.16 -2.25
C THR A 107 -13.63 -15.59 -1.60
N GLN A 108 -13.40 -14.28 -1.74
CA GLN A 108 -12.26 -13.63 -1.08
C GLN A 108 -12.37 -13.63 0.45
N LEU A 109 -13.58 -13.59 1.00
CA LEU A 109 -13.83 -13.68 2.44
C LEU A 109 -13.54 -15.09 2.96
N ASP A 110 -14.00 -16.13 2.26
CA ASP A 110 -13.81 -17.53 2.66
C ASP A 110 -12.32 -17.89 2.79
N ASP A 111 -11.49 -17.39 1.88
CA ASP A 111 -10.04 -17.59 1.89
C ASP A 111 -9.28 -16.62 2.82
N CYS A 112 -9.94 -15.59 3.38
CA CYS A 112 -9.26 -14.58 4.19
C CYS A 112 -9.23 -14.93 5.68
N GLN A 113 -8.12 -14.59 6.32
CA GLN A 113 -7.97 -14.72 7.77
C GLN A 113 -8.19 -13.40 8.50
N LEU A 114 -7.88 -12.29 7.83
CA LEU A 114 -8.05 -10.94 8.33
C LEU A 114 -8.75 -10.08 7.30
N LEU A 115 -9.73 -9.31 7.78
CA LEU A 115 -10.41 -8.28 7.02
C LEU A 115 -10.19 -6.92 7.68
N ALA A 116 -9.59 -5.98 6.97
CA ALA A 116 -9.38 -4.62 7.46
C ALA A 116 -10.16 -3.58 6.63
N ALA A 117 -10.76 -2.62 7.34
CA ALA A 117 -11.51 -1.52 6.77
C ALA A 117 -10.69 -0.23 6.81
N ILE A 118 -10.39 0.31 5.64
CA ILE A 118 -9.54 1.48 5.45
C ILE A 118 -10.38 2.60 4.83
N LYS A 119 -10.46 3.75 5.49
CA LYS A 119 -11.01 4.94 4.84
C LYS A 119 -9.99 5.48 3.83
N TYR A 120 -10.44 6.08 2.72
CA TYR A 120 -9.53 6.53 1.66
C TYR A 120 -9.85 7.93 1.10
N LYS A 121 -10.33 8.84 1.95
CA LYS A 121 -10.63 10.22 1.55
C LYS A 121 -9.32 10.98 1.29
N GLY A 122 -9.25 11.71 0.16
CA GLY A 122 -8.10 12.54 -0.18
C GLY A 122 -6.89 11.80 -0.77
N PHE A 123 -7.04 10.53 -1.16
CA PHE A 123 -5.98 9.78 -1.83
C PHE A 123 -5.79 10.21 -3.28
N THR A 124 -4.54 10.38 -3.69
CA THR A 124 -4.17 10.47 -5.12
C THR A 124 -4.06 9.08 -5.74
N VAL A 125 -4.19 8.97 -7.06
CA VAL A 125 -4.04 7.68 -7.76
C VAL A 125 -2.64 7.10 -7.57
N LYS A 126 -1.61 7.96 -7.57
CA LYS A 126 -0.21 7.57 -7.34
C LYS A 126 -0.03 6.93 -5.96
N GLN A 127 -0.62 7.54 -4.93
CA GLN A 127 -0.64 7.00 -3.56
C GLN A 127 -1.30 5.61 -3.48
N PHE A 128 -2.41 5.40 -4.18
CA PHE A 128 -3.05 4.08 -4.27
C PHE A 128 -2.18 3.05 -4.99
N GLN A 129 -1.42 3.47 -6.00
CA GLN A 129 -0.50 2.60 -6.72
C GLN A 129 0.71 2.23 -5.86
N ASP A 130 1.25 3.19 -5.11
CA ASP A 130 2.33 2.96 -4.14
C ASP A 130 1.87 2.02 -3.03
N LEU A 131 0.65 2.23 -2.49
CA LEU A 131 0.06 1.33 -1.48
C LEU A 131 -0.07 -0.09 -2.03
N ARG A 132 -0.63 -0.27 -3.23
CA ARG A 132 -0.75 -1.60 -3.86
C ARG A 132 0.60 -2.28 -4.10
N ARG A 133 1.67 -1.53 -4.36
CA ARG A 133 3.03 -2.07 -4.50
C ARG A 133 3.68 -2.45 -3.17
N SER A 134 3.33 -1.73 -2.10
CA SER A 134 3.85 -1.99 -0.76
C SER A 134 3.18 -3.18 -0.07
N LEU A 135 1.97 -3.54 -0.51
CA LEU A 135 1.25 -4.71 0.01
C LEU A 135 1.87 -5.99 -0.56
N PRO A 136 1.96 -7.06 0.24
CA PRO A 136 2.44 -8.35 -0.25
C PRO A 136 1.44 -8.96 -1.22
N GLU A 137 1.91 -9.82 -2.12
CA GLU A 137 1.07 -10.52 -3.13
C GLU A 137 -0.04 -11.37 -2.51
N THR A 138 0.10 -11.74 -1.24
CA THR A 138 -0.87 -12.49 -0.45
C THR A 138 -2.05 -11.66 0.05
N THR A 139 -2.06 -10.35 -0.22
CA THR A 139 -3.08 -9.42 0.23
C THR A 139 -3.82 -8.80 -0.96
N THR A 140 -5.14 -8.82 -0.90
CA THR A 140 -6.01 -8.23 -1.91
C THR A 140 -6.64 -6.94 -1.40
N LEU A 141 -6.41 -5.83 -2.10
CA LEU A 141 -7.06 -4.54 -1.80
C LEU A 141 -8.21 -4.29 -2.77
N VAL A 142 -9.45 -4.34 -2.29
CA VAL A 142 -10.66 -4.10 -3.08
C VAL A 142 -11.43 -2.91 -2.55
N VAL A 143 -11.78 -1.99 -3.45
CA VAL A 143 -12.71 -0.90 -3.16
C VAL A 143 -14.10 -1.35 -3.58
N ALA A 144 -14.99 -1.58 -2.60
CA ALA A 144 -16.33 -2.09 -2.85
C ALA A 144 -17.38 -1.26 -2.10
N LYS A 145 -18.57 -1.13 -2.70
CA LYS A 145 -19.70 -0.42 -2.10
C LYS A 145 -20.12 -1.11 -0.80
N ASN A 146 -20.32 -0.33 0.26
CA ASN A 146 -20.63 -0.84 1.61
C ASN A 146 -21.83 -1.79 1.62
N THR A 147 -22.90 -1.48 0.89
CA THR A 147 -24.08 -2.37 0.81
C THR A 147 -23.81 -3.73 0.13
N LEU A 148 -22.80 -3.81 -0.75
CA LEU A 148 -22.42 -5.09 -1.38
C LEU A 148 -21.65 -5.95 -0.39
N VAL A 149 -20.70 -5.34 0.34
CA VAL A 149 -19.92 -6.05 1.36
C VAL A 149 -20.80 -6.45 2.54
N TYR A 150 -21.75 -5.60 2.93
CA TYR A 150 -22.74 -5.92 3.96
C TYR A 150 -23.48 -7.23 3.63
N LYS A 151 -23.96 -7.38 2.40
CA LYS A 151 -24.60 -8.62 1.91
C LYS A 151 -23.64 -9.81 1.76
N ALA A 152 -22.35 -9.55 1.59
CA ALA A 152 -21.33 -10.61 1.52
C ALA A 152 -21.01 -11.15 2.92
N ILE A 153 -21.04 -10.29 3.94
CA ILE A 153 -20.69 -10.60 5.32
C ILE A 153 -21.88 -11.16 6.13
N GLU A 154 -23.13 -10.86 5.75
CA GLU A 154 -24.31 -11.46 6.40
C GLU A 154 -24.24 -12.99 6.39
N GLY A 155 -24.29 -13.61 7.58
CA GLY A 155 -24.19 -15.06 7.77
C GLY A 155 -22.77 -15.60 7.94
N THR A 156 -21.75 -14.73 8.03
CA THR A 156 -20.34 -15.12 8.19
C THR A 156 -19.76 -14.65 9.53
N PRO A 157 -18.61 -15.16 10.00
CA PRO A 157 -17.97 -14.68 11.24
C PRO A 157 -17.52 -13.21 11.17
N TRP A 158 -17.54 -12.56 10.00
CA TRP A 158 -17.09 -11.18 9.81
C TRP A 158 -18.16 -10.13 10.11
N GLU A 159 -19.35 -10.52 10.61
CA GLU A 159 -20.45 -9.58 10.92
C GLU A 159 -20.08 -8.49 11.92
N ALA A 160 -19.07 -8.73 12.76
CA ALA A 160 -18.57 -7.75 13.71
C ALA A 160 -18.04 -6.46 13.05
N LEU A 161 -17.83 -6.45 11.71
CA LEU A 161 -17.34 -5.30 10.95
C LEU A 161 -18.44 -4.32 10.49
N LYS A 162 -19.73 -4.66 10.67
CA LYS A 162 -20.89 -3.80 10.36
C LYS A 162 -20.74 -2.33 10.78
N PRO A 163 -20.28 -1.97 12.00
CA PRO A 163 -20.17 -0.56 12.41
C PRO A 163 -19.14 0.24 11.59
N CYS A 164 -18.12 -0.41 11.03
CA CYS A 164 -17.09 0.24 10.23
C CYS A 164 -17.54 0.53 8.80
N MET A 165 -18.71 0.04 8.38
CA MET A 165 -19.24 0.20 7.03
C MET A 165 -19.84 1.58 6.73
N THR A 166 -19.40 2.62 7.44
CA THR A 166 -19.87 4.00 7.28
C THR A 166 -18.83 4.85 6.56
N GLY A 167 -19.27 5.57 5.52
CA GLY A 167 -18.38 6.42 4.71
C GLY A 167 -17.67 5.69 3.56
N MET A 168 -16.52 6.22 3.14
CA MET A 168 -15.73 5.73 2.02
C MET A 168 -14.75 4.65 2.48
N ASN A 169 -15.01 3.38 2.18
CA ASN A 169 -14.21 2.26 2.66
C ASN A 169 -13.57 1.44 1.54
N ALA A 170 -12.29 1.16 1.71
CA ALA A 170 -11.53 0.15 1.00
C ALA A 170 -11.34 -1.05 1.94
N TRP A 171 -11.44 -2.24 1.37
CA TRP A 171 -11.35 -3.50 2.08
C TRP A 171 -10.04 -4.17 1.75
N LEU A 172 -9.30 -4.54 2.79
CA LEU A 172 -8.06 -5.27 2.69
C LEU A 172 -8.31 -6.71 3.16
N PHE A 173 -8.18 -7.66 2.25
CA PHE A 173 -8.30 -9.09 2.52
C PHE A 173 -6.89 -9.68 2.61
N VAL A 174 -6.56 -10.30 3.73
CA VAL A 174 -5.28 -10.99 3.90
C VAL A 174 -5.54 -12.50 3.83
N HIS A 175 -5.00 -13.14 2.79
CA HIS A 175 -5.18 -14.58 2.55
C HIS A 175 -4.11 -15.43 3.24
N SER A 176 -3.02 -14.82 3.70
CA SER A 176 -1.93 -15.49 4.41
C SER A 176 -2.04 -15.28 5.93
N GLU A 177 -1.49 -16.24 6.68
CA GLU A 177 -1.30 -16.16 8.15
C GLU A 177 -0.41 -15.00 8.60
N GLU A 178 0.31 -14.36 7.67
CA GLU A 178 1.17 -13.22 7.95
C GLU A 178 0.41 -11.89 7.98
N ILE A 179 -0.53 -11.78 8.91
CA ILE A 179 -1.26 -10.55 9.27
C ILE A 179 -0.35 -9.33 9.46
N PRO A 180 0.75 -9.39 10.25
CA PRO A 180 1.57 -8.20 10.48
C PRO A 180 2.24 -7.68 9.20
N ALA A 181 2.46 -8.54 8.19
CA ALA A 181 3.08 -8.14 6.92
C ALA A 181 2.15 -7.25 6.07
N ALA A 182 0.83 -7.42 6.18
CA ALA A 182 -0.14 -6.56 5.51
C ALA A 182 -0.37 -5.24 6.26
N LEU A 183 -0.26 -5.25 7.60
CA LEU A 183 -0.57 -4.10 8.45
C LEU A 183 0.59 -3.11 8.60
N LYS A 184 1.84 -3.59 8.61
CA LYS A 184 3.05 -2.73 8.71
C LYS A 184 3.14 -1.71 7.55
N PRO A 185 3.07 -2.11 6.27
CA PRO A 185 3.13 -1.17 5.15
C PRO A 185 2.01 -0.13 5.22
N TYR A 186 0.81 -0.54 5.63
CA TYR A 186 -0.31 0.37 5.79
C TYR A 186 -0.07 1.41 6.89
N ARG A 187 0.51 1.00 8.03
CA ARG A 187 0.85 1.95 9.10
C ARG A 187 1.98 2.89 8.72
N ASP A 188 2.99 2.41 8.03
CA ASP A 188 4.08 3.25 7.54
C ASP A 188 3.56 4.27 6.52
N PHE A 189 2.62 3.85 5.68
CA PHE A 189 1.89 4.74 4.79
C PHE A 189 1.08 5.81 5.54
N GLN A 190 0.41 5.44 6.65
CA GLN A 190 -0.29 6.40 7.51
C GLN A 190 0.68 7.43 8.11
N LYS A 191 1.84 6.98 8.62
CA LYS A 191 2.86 7.87 9.22
C LYS A 191 3.48 8.82 8.19
N GLU A 192 3.84 8.32 7.01
CA GLU A 192 4.49 9.12 5.95
C GLU A 192 3.57 10.22 5.43
N LYS A 193 2.29 9.91 5.21
CA LYS A 193 1.38 10.84 4.58
C LYS A 193 0.78 11.85 5.54
N LYS A 194 0.94 11.67 6.87
CA LYS A 194 0.34 12.50 7.93
C LYS A 194 -1.10 12.93 7.58
N LEU A 195 -1.85 12.01 7.00
CA LEU A 195 -3.26 12.24 6.68
C LEU A 195 -3.98 12.04 8.01
N GLU A 196 -4.11 13.12 8.79
CA GLU A 196 -4.82 13.12 10.08
C GLU A 196 -6.30 12.72 9.97
N GLU A 197 -6.82 12.55 8.74
CA GLU A 197 -8.17 12.03 8.45
C GLU A 197 -8.19 10.57 7.95
N ASN A 198 -7.04 9.90 7.85
CA ASN A 198 -6.96 8.53 7.34
C ASN A 198 -7.18 7.51 8.45
N ASP A 199 -8.40 7.52 8.99
CA ASP A 199 -8.82 6.60 10.03
C ASP A 199 -8.85 5.17 9.48
N PHE A 200 -7.95 4.34 10.00
CA PHE A 200 -8.21 2.92 10.06
C PHE A 200 -9.53 2.71 10.81
N SER A 201 -10.56 2.24 10.10
CA SER A 201 -11.89 2.15 10.70
C SER A 201 -12.00 0.97 11.66
N GLY A 202 -11.20 -0.07 11.44
CA GLY A 202 -11.17 -1.29 12.25
C GLY A 202 -10.73 -2.49 11.42
N ALA A 203 -10.38 -3.58 12.09
CA ALA A 203 -10.18 -4.89 11.47
C ALA A 203 -10.98 -5.96 12.21
N VAL A 204 -11.28 -7.04 11.51
CA VAL A 204 -11.77 -8.28 12.12
C VAL A 204 -10.72 -9.36 11.89
N PHE A 205 -10.31 -9.97 13.00
CA PHE A 205 -9.45 -11.15 13.02
C PHE A 205 -10.14 -12.24 13.84
N GLU A 206 -10.25 -13.46 13.32
CA GLU A 206 -10.89 -14.60 14.01
C GLU A 206 -12.30 -14.27 14.56
N GLY A 207 -13.08 -13.46 13.82
CA GLY A 207 -14.43 -13.04 14.22
C GLY A 207 -14.47 -12.00 15.36
N LYS A 208 -13.33 -11.56 15.88
CA LYS A 208 -13.23 -10.47 16.85
C LYS A 208 -13.00 -9.14 16.14
N PHE A 209 -13.75 -8.12 16.56
CA PHE A 209 -13.58 -6.77 16.07
C PHE A 209 -12.47 -6.03 16.84
N TYR A 210 -11.55 -5.41 16.10
CA TYR A 210 -10.45 -4.61 16.60
C TYR A 210 -10.64 -3.16 16.17
N ALA A 211 -10.75 -2.28 17.18
CA ALA A 211 -10.83 -0.84 16.99
C ALA A 211 -9.46 -0.26 16.56
N PRO A 212 -9.39 0.99 16.08
CA PRO A 212 -8.12 1.65 15.78
C PRO A 212 -7.12 1.69 16.94
N GLY A 213 -7.60 1.72 18.19
CA GLY A 213 -6.72 1.65 19.38
C GLY A 213 -5.99 0.31 19.52
N ASP A 214 -6.63 -0.79 19.14
CA ASP A 214 -6.12 -2.15 19.28
C ASP A 214 -5.28 -2.61 18.08
N PHE A 215 -5.17 -1.74 17.06
CA PHE A 215 -4.37 -1.99 15.86
C PHE A 215 -2.90 -2.27 16.17
N LYS A 216 -2.35 -1.65 17.23
CA LYS A 216 -0.97 -1.89 17.71
C LYS A 216 -0.73 -3.36 18.06
N THR A 217 -1.74 -4.05 18.57
CA THR A 217 -1.64 -5.46 18.96
C THR A 217 -1.53 -6.36 17.73
N LEU A 218 -2.27 -6.04 16.66
CA LEU A 218 -2.22 -6.79 15.40
C LEU A 218 -0.89 -6.57 14.65
N GLU A 219 -0.31 -5.37 14.76
CA GLU A 219 1.00 -5.07 14.16
C GLU A 219 2.16 -5.77 14.88
N ASN A 220 2.11 -5.81 16.21
CA ASN A 220 3.15 -6.42 17.04
C ASN A 220 3.11 -7.96 17.02
N MET A 221 2.20 -8.55 16.24
CA MET A 221 2.15 -9.99 16.07
C MET A 221 3.48 -10.47 15.46
N PRO A 222 4.16 -11.44 16.11
CA PRO A 222 5.40 -12.00 15.62
C PRO A 222 5.18 -12.77 14.30
N THR A 223 6.25 -12.94 13.53
CA THR A 223 6.22 -13.78 12.32
C THR A 223 6.00 -15.26 12.66
N ARG A 224 5.62 -16.09 11.68
CA ARG A 224 5.39 -17.53 11.91
C ARG A 224 6.60 -18.23 12.52
N ALA A 225 7.79 -17.95 12.00
CA ALA A 225 9.05 -18.48 12.53
C ALA A 225 9.30 -18.04 13.97
N GLU A 226 9.00 -16.79 14.32
CA GLU A 226 9.10 -16.28 15.68
C GLU A 226 8.04 -16.89 16.61
N ILE A 227 6.81 -17.14 16.13
CA ILE A 227 5.76 -17.84 16.89
C ILE A 227 6.23 -19.24 17.24
N TYR A 228 6.75 -19.99 16.26
CA TYR A 228 7.30 -21.33 16.49
C TYR A 228 8.51 -21.30 17.42
N ALA A 229 9.42 -20.33 17.24
CA ALA A 229 10.58 -20.16 18.12
C ALA A 229 10.17 -19.82 19.56
N LYS A 230 9.15 -18.97 19.77
CA LYS A 230 8.61 -18.65 21.10
C LYS A 230 7.91 -19.85 21.72
N MET A 231 7.17 -20.64 20.95
CA MET A 231 6.51 -21.86 21.42
C MET A 231 7.55 -22.91 21.85
N LEU A 232 8.52 -23.21 20.98
CA LEU A 232 9.62 -24.13 21.28
C LEU A 232 10.50 -23.62 22.43
N GLY A 233 10.76 -22.32 22.47
CA GLY A 233 11.46 -21.66 23.57
C GLY A 233 10.72 -21.81 24.89
N SER A 234 9.40 -21.64 24.90
CA SER A 234 8.56 -21.81 26.10
C SER A 234 8.55 -23.25 26.60
N ILE A 235 8.61 -24.24 25.70
CA ILE A 235 8.73 -25.66 26.05
C ILE A 235 10.15 -25.98 26.58
N LYS A 236 11.19 -25.42 25.97
CA LYS A 236 12.60 -25.67 26.33
C LYS A 236 13.04 -24.93 27.60
N ASN A 237 12.46 -23.78 27.88
CA ASN A 237 12.82 -22.92 29.00
C ASN A 237 12.76 -23.65 30.36
N PRO A 238 11.66 -24.30 30.77
CA PRO A 238 11.59 -25.00 32.05
C PRO A 238 12.61 -26.13 32.18
N ALA A 239 12.88 -26.87 31.09
CA ALA A 239 13.90 -27.92 31.09
C ALA A 239 15.31 -27.35 31.33
N SER A 240 15.62 -26.21 30.70
CA SER A 240 16.91 -25.53 30.86
C SER A 240 17.04 -24.90 32.25
N SER A 241 15.96 -24.31 32.78
CA SER A 241 15.91 -23.79 34.15
C SER A 241 16.13 -24.90 35.18
N LEU A 242 15.52 -26.07 35.01
CA LEU A 242 15.69 -27.21 35.92
C LEU A 242 17.15 -27.68 35.97
N VAL A 243 17.77 -27.88 34.80
CA VAL A 243 19.20 -28.23 34.72
C VAL A 243 20.07 -27.15 35.38
N GLY A 244 19.74 -25.87 35.17
CA GLY A 244 20.40 -24.75 35.84
C GLY A 244 20.29 -24.82 37.36
N THR A 245 19.11 -25.09 37.89
CA THR A 245 18.89 -25.18 39.35
C THR A 245 19.63 -26.35 40.00
N ILE A 246 19.73 -27.50 39.32
CA ILE A 246 20.46 -28.66 39.83
C ILE A 246 21.97 -28.41 39.79
N GLN A 247 22.48 -27.74 38.76
CA GLN A 247 23.91 -27.46 38.61
C GLN A 247 24.39 -26.24 39.43
N ALA A 248 23.49 -25.33 39.82
CA ALA A 248 23.81 -24.13 40.59
C ALA A 248 24.61 -24.40 41.87
N PRO A 249 24.18 -25.27 42.80
CA PRO A 249 24.92 -25.52 44.04
C PRO A 249 26.31 -26.13 43.79
N ALA A 250 26.42 -27.03 42.81
CA ALA A 250 27.71 -27.63 42.45
C ALA A 250 28.70 -26.59 41.89
N ARG A 251 28.22 -25.66 41.05
CA ARG A 251 29.04 -24.56 40.51
C ARG A 251 29.47 -23.57 41.58
N GLU A 252 28.58 -23.24 42.52
CA GLU A 252 28.88 -22.32 43.62
C GLU A 252 30.01 -22.85 44.51
N LEU A 253 29.99 -24.14 44.84
CA LEU A 253 31.06 -24.79 45.58
C LEU A 253 32.40 -24.77 44.84
N VAL A 254 32.40 -25.05 43.54
CA VAL A 254 33.62 -24.98 42.70
C VAL A 254 34.17 -23.56 42.64
N MET A 255 33.31 -22.55 42.53
CA MET A 255 33.72 -21.13 42.52
C MET A 255 34.34 -20.70 43.85
N VAL A 256 33.80 -21.15 44.99
CA VAL A 256 34.39 -20.88 46.31
C VAL A 256 35.77 -21.52 46.45
N LEU A 257 35.93 -22.77 46.00
CA LEU A 257 37.22 -23.45 46.03
C LEU A 257 38.25 -22.77 45.10
N GLN A 258 37.84 -22.36 43.90
CA GLN A 258 38.70 -21.62 42.98
C GLN A 258 39.11 -20.25 43.54
N ALA A 259 38.19 -19.54 44.19
CA ALA A 259 38.51 -18.28 44.87
C ALA A 259 39.53 -18.48 46.01
N TYR A 260 39.44 -19.58 46.75
CA TYR A 260 40.40 -19.93 47.79
C TYR A 260 41.80 -20.24 47.21
N VAL A 261 41.87 -21.07 46.17
CA VAL A 261 43.13 -21.37 45.47
C VAL A 261 43.78 -20.09 44.93
N LYS A 262 43.00 -19.23 44.28
CA LYS A 262 43.49 -17.96 43.74
C LYS A 262 44.03 -17.03 44.83
N LYS A 263 43.37 -16.98 45.99
CA LYS A 263 43.85 -16.20 47.14
C LYS A 263 45.21 -16.70 47.63
N LEU A 264 45.40 -18.02 47.68
CA LEU A 264 46.69 -18.62 48.04
C LEU A 264 47.77 -18.36 46.99
N GLU A 265 47.42 -18.29 45.70
CA GLU A 265 48.36 -17.92 44.63
C GLU A 265 48.74 -16.43 44.66
N GLU A 266 47.82 -15.53 45.01
CA GLU A 266 48.10 -14.11 45.22
C GLU A 266 48.93 -13.86 46.49
N GLU A 267 48.67 -14.60 47.57
CA GLU A 267 49.47 -14.58 48.80
C GLU A 267 50.85 -15.26 48.61
N GLY A 268 50.96 -16.28 47.74
CA GLY A 268 52.21 -16.96 47.40
C GLY A 268 53.05 -16.28 46.30
N GLY A 269 52.42 -15.50 45.42
CA GLY A 269 53.07 -14.73 44.36
C GLY A 269 53.67 -13.40 44.80
N GLY A 270 53.39 -12.95 46.04
CA GLY A 270 54.02 -11.79 46.67
C GLY A 270 55.42 -12.06 47.26
N GLY A 271 55.93 -13.30 47.16
CA GLY A 271 57.22 -13.73 47.70
C GLY A 271 58.34 -13.89 46.67
N GLY A 272 58.17 -13.41 45.44
CA GLY A 272 59.16 -13.53 44.36
C GLY A 272 59.47 -12.20 43.69
N GLN A 273 60.28 -11.37 44.34
CA GLN A 273 61.09 -10.31 43.74
C GLN A 273 62.49 -10.35 44.34
#